data_AF-A0A7C6V4W1-F1
#
_entry.id   AF-A0A7C6V4W1-F1
#
_cell.length_a   1.000
_cell.length_b   1.000
_cell.length_c   1.000
_cell.angle_alpha   90.00
_cell.angle_beta   90.00
_cell.angle_gamma   90.00
#
_symmetry.space_group_name_H-M   'P 1'
#
loop_
_entity.id
_entity.type
_entity.pdbx_description
1 polymer ?
#
loop_
_entity_poly.entity_id
_entity_poly.type
_entity_poly.pdbx_seq_one_letter_code
_entity_poly.pdbx_strand_id
1 'polypeptide(L)'
;MEWRPISEREFINYAKGLGNYCTYGDTLHLIQAVFKAFKQVMGRDANAIGELLPESIKPIWNSAVPAGLPGDSILGLIQTYGSFSTVRDAEKALVTLFGTIKEKQARHVAKWEQVIPEEIKTYWEKSRTIDEVQDAGQCL
;
A
#
# COMPACT_ATOMS: atom_id res chain seq x y z
N MET A 1 -13.72 17.08 12.99
CA MET A 1 -14.20 15.98 12.14
C MET A 1 -14.52 14.81 13.05
N GLU A 2 -15.76 14.33 13.07
CA GLU A 2 -16.11 13.14 13.84
C GLU A 2 -15.44 11.91 13.23
N TRP A 3 -14.90 11.06 14.10
CA TRP A 3 -14.22 9.85 13.68
C TRP A 3 -15.24 8.81 13.23
N ARG A 4 -15.14 8.39 11.96
CA ARG A 4 -15.89 7.24 11.44
C ARG A 4 -14.96 6.17 10.88
N PRO A 5 -15.33 4.89 10.98
CA PRO A 5 -14.64 3.81 10.29
C PRO A 5 -14.56 4.08 8.78
N ILE A 6 -13.39 3.78 8.20
CA ILE A 6 -13.16 3.87 6.76
C ILE A 6 -13.71 2.63 6.09
N SER A 7 -14.50 2.79 5.04
CA SER A 7 -14.99 1.66 4.25
C SER A 7 -13.91 1.15 3.29
N GLU A 8 -14.00 -0.13 2.91
CA GLU A 8 -13.12 -0.74 1.90
C GLU A 8 -13.12 0.09 0.60
N ARG A 9 -14.32 0.42 0.13
CA ARG A 9 -14.52 1.17 -1.11
C ARG A 9 -13.89 2.56 -1.06
N GLU A 10 -13.97 3.25 0.08
CA GLU A 10 -13.35 4.57 0.23
C GLU A 10 -11.82 4.48 0.19
N PHE A 11 -11.24 3.49 0.87
CA PHE A 11 -9.80 3.26 0.86
C PHE A 11 -9.29 2.95 -0.56
N ILE A 12 -9.96 2.03 -1.26
CA ILE A 12 -9.57 1.63 -2.62
C ILE A 12 -9.80 2.76 -3.61
N ASN A 13 -10.90 3.51 -3.54
CA ASN A 13 -11.11 4.65 -4.44
C ASN A 13 -10.09 5.77 -4.23
N TYR A 14 -9.63 5.99 -2.99
CA TYR A 14 -8.55 6.94 -2.73
C TYR A 14 -7.23 6.47 -3.36
N ALA A 15 -6.85 5.20 -3.15
CA ALA A 15 -5.68 4.60 -3.79
C ALA A 15 -5.77 4.67 -5.32
N LYS A 16 -6.96 4.43 -5.88
CA LYS A 16 -7.23 4.54 -7.31
C LYS A 16 -6.93 5.95 -7.82
N GLY A 17 -7.44 6.98 -7.14
CA GLY A 17 -7.21 8.38 -7.49
C GLY A 17 -5.75 8.78 -7.35
N LEU A 18 -5.14 8.45 -6.21
CA LEU A 18 -3.74 8.78 -5.90
C LEU A 18 -2.75 8.13 -6.88
N GLY A 19 -2.98 6.87 -7.24
CA GLY A 19 -2.13 6.15 -8.17
C GLY A 19 -2.59 6.23 -9.62
N ASN A 20 -3.62 7.01 -9.95
CA ASN A 20 -4.18 7.11 -11.30
C ASN A 20 -4.44 5.73 -11.96
N TYR A 21 -5.12 4.84 -11.24
CA TYR A 21 -5.47 3.50 -11.73
C TYR A 21 -6.82 3.50 -12.46
N CYS A 22 -6.94 2.71 -13.52
CA CYS A 22 -8.11 2.71 -14.40
C CYS A 22 -9.38 2.23 -13.68
N THR A 23 -9.29 1.09 -13.00
CA THR A 23 -10.45 0.44 -12.38
C THR A 23 -10.26 0.14 -10.90
N TYR A 24 -11.37 -0.15 -10.23
CA TYR A 24 -11.37 -0.69 -8.87
C TYR A 24 -10.62 -2.03 -8.80
N GLY A 25 -10.81 -2.88 -9.81
CA GLY A 25 -10.16 -4.19 -9.89
C GLY A 25 -8.64 -4.08 -9.97
N ASP A 26 -8.12 -3.18 -10.80
CA ASP A 26 -6.68 -2.93 -10.91
C ASP A 26 -6.10 -2.44 -9.58
N THR A 27 -6.86 -1.57 -8.90
CA THR A 27 -6.48 -1.02 -7.60
C THR A 27 -6.54 -2.07 -6.48
N LEU A 28 -7.52 -2.97 -6.52
CA LEU A 28 -7.54 -4.08 -5.57
C LEU A 28 -6.36 -5.03 -5.82
N HIS A 29 -6.06 -5.32 -7.09
CA HIS A 29 -4.97 -6.21 -7.47
C HIS A 29 -3.61 -5.68 -7.00
N LEU A 30 -3.33 -4.38 -7.15
CA LEU A 30 -2.09 -3.79 -6.64
C LEU A 30 -1.99 -3.90 -5.12
N ILE A 31 -3.07 -3.65 -4.37
CA ILE A 31 -3.06 -3.66 -2.90
C ILE A 31 -2.76 -5.08 -2.44
N GLN A 32 -3.39 -6.08 -3.08
CA GLN A 32 -3.10 -7.48 -2.83
C GLN A 32 -1.64 -7.84 -3.14
N ALA A 33 -1.07 -7.33 -4.24
CA ALA A 33 0.32 -7.57 -4.59
C ALA A 33 1.28 -7.02 -3.53
N VAL A 34 1.05 -5.79 -3.05
CA VAL A 34 1.85 -5.18 -1.98
C VAL A 34 1.69 -5.94 -0.67
N PHE A 35 0.48 -6.35 -0.30
CA PHE A 35 0.25 -7.15 0.91
C PHE A 35 0.94 -8.51 0.87
N LYS A 36 0.91 -9.21 -0.28
CA LYS A 36 1.67 -10.46 -0.46
C LYS A 36 3.17 -10.23 -0.30
N ALA A 37 3.69 -9.14 -0.86
CA ALA A 37 5.10 -8.78 -0.74
C ALA A 37 5.48 -8.47 0.73
N PHE A 38 4.68 -7.69 1.47
CA PHE A 38 4.91 -7.45 2.89
C PHE A 38 4.94 -8.74 3.70
N LYS A 39 3.94 -9.62 3.53
CA LYS A 39 3.90 -10.90 4.23
C LYS A 39 5.09 -11.79 3.92
N GLN A 40 5.59 -11.75 2.69
CA GLN A 40 6.73 -12.57 2.31
C GLN A 40 8.05 -12.02 2.85
N VAL A 41 8.29 -10.70 2.73
CA VAL A 41 9.54 -10.08 3.18
C VAL A 41 9.64 -10.05 4.70
N MET A 42 8.54 -9.72 5.38
CA MET A 42 8.53 -9.52 6.83
C MET A 42 8.20 -10.80 7.62
N GLY A 43 7.69 -11.84 6.96
CA GLY A 43 7.29 -13.08 7.61
C GLY A 43 6.30 -12.83 8.76
N ARG A 44 6.70 -13.16 10.00
CA ARG A 44 5.86 -12.98 11.19
C ARG A 44 5.65 -11.51 11.57
N ASP A 45 6.60 -10.64 11.24
CA ASP A 45 6.53 -9.21 11.59
C ASP A 45 5.45 -8.48 10.76
N ALA A 46 5.00 -9.09 9.65
CA ALA A 46 3.87 -8.61 8.87
C ALA A 46 2.57 -8.51 9.69
N ASN A 47 2.45 -9.24 10.81
CA ASN A 47 1.26 -9.16 11.67
C ASN A 47 1.05 -7.75 12.23
N ALA A 48 2.12 -7.04 12.58
CA ALA A 48 2.04 -5.67 13.08
C ALA A 48 1.43 -4.72 12.03
N ILE A 49 1.78 -4.92 10.76
CA ILE A 49 1.17 -4.20 9.63
C ILE A 49 -0.32 -4.54 9.52
N GLY A 50 -0.67 -5.84 9.57
CA GLY A 50 -2.04 -6.32 9.50
C GLY A 50 -2.95 -5.78 10.60
N GLU A 51 -2.42 -5.63 11.81
CA GLU A 51 -3.15 -5.08 12.97
C GLU A 51 -3.45 -3.59 12.82
N LEU A 52 -2.56 -2.83 12.17
CA LEU A 52 -2.75 -1.40 11.92
C LEU A 52 -3.68 -1.11 10.74
N LEU A 53 -4.01 -2.08 9.90
CA LEU A 53 -4.96 -1.87 8.80
C LEU A 53 -6.38 -1.60 9.33
N PRO A 54 -7.19 -0.79 8.62
CA PRO A 54 -8.59 -0.60 8.99
C PRO A 54 -9.32 -1.94 8.95
N GLU A 55 -10.30 -2.15 9.84
CA GLU A 55 -11.07 -3.41 9.91
C GLU A 55 -11.67 -3.82 8.56
N SER A 56 -12.10 -2.84 7.76
CA SER A 56 -12.64 -3.07 6.42
C SER A 56 -11.61 -3.57 5.39
N ILE A 57 -10.31 -3.40 5.65
CA ILE A 57 -9.21 -3.81 4.76
C ILE A 57 -8.59 -5.13 5.21
N LYS A 58 -8.78 -5.53 6.47
CA LYS A 58 -8.29 -6.81 7.01
C LYS A 58 -8.72 -8.02 6.18
N PRO A 59 -9.92 -8.11 5.59
CA PRO A 59 -10.27 -9.21 4.68
C PRO A 59 -9.36 -9.30 3.45
N ILE A 60 -8.98 -8.16 2.86
CA ILE A 60 -8.04 -8.10 1.73
C ILE A 60 -6.64 -8.52 2.19
N TRP A 61 -6.21 -8.03 3.35
CA TRP A 61 -4.96 -8.48 3.96
C TRP A 61 -4.95 -9.98 4.18
N ASN A 62 -5.96 -10.55 4.84
CA ASN A 62 -6.02 -11.96 5.18
C ASN A 62 -6.04 -12.86 3.94
N SER A 63 -6.74 -12.46 2.87
CA SER A 63 -6.79 -13.19 1.60
C SER A 63 -5.54 -13.06 0.74
N ALA A 64 -4.68 -12.06 0.99
CA ALA A 64 -3.39 -11.91 0.32
C ALA A 64 -2.39 -12.95 0.83
N VAL A 65 -2.43 -14.17 0.30
CA VAL A 65 -1.49 -15.25 0.65
C VAL A 65 -0.30 -15.22 -0.32
N PRO A 66 0.95 -15.11 0.15
CA PRO A 66 2.12 -15.18 -0.70
C PRO A 66 2.32 -16.61 -1.22
N ALA A 67 2.74 -16.76 -2.49
CA ALA A 67 2.95 -18.05 -3.14
C ALA A 67 4.39 -18.59 -2.97
N GLY A 68 5.23 -17.95 -2.15
CA GLY A 68 6.63 -18.33 -1.98
C GLY A 68 7.47 -18.07 -3.22
N LEU A 69 7.16 -17.01 -3.97
CA LEU A 69 7.83 -16.70 -5.22
C LEU A 69 9.29 -16.29 -5.00
N PRO A 70 10.22 -16.62 -5.91
CA PRO A 70 11.56 -16.07 -5.87
C PRO A 70 11.50 -14.55 -6.04
N GLY A 71 12.20 -13.82 -5.18
CA GLY A 71 12.28 -12.37 -5.24
C GLY A 71 13.21 -11.84 -4.15
N ASP A 72 14.29 -11.21 -4.57
CA ASP A 72 15.35 -10.75 -3.67
C ASP A 72 15.05 -9.36 -3.08
N SER A 73 13.97 -8.71 -3.54
CA SER A 73 13.55 -7.39 -3.07
C SER A 73 12.03 -7.24 -3.04
N ILE A 74 11.54 -6.32 -2.22
CA ILE A 74 10.11 -6.03 -2.13
C ILE A 74 9.52 -5.59 -3.48
N LEU A 75 10.24 -4.76 -4.25
CA LEU A 75 9.75 -4.30 -5.55
C LEU A 75 9.70 -5.43 -6.57
N GLY A 76 10.68 -6.35 -6.55
CA GLY A 76 10.64 -7.55 -7.38
C GLY A 76 9.42 -8.42 -7.07
N LEU A 77 9.13 -8.63 -5.78
CA LEU A 77 7.95 -9.38 -5.35
C LEU A 77 6.65 -8.68 -5.75
N ILE A 78 6.54 -7.37 -5.56
CA ILE A 78 5.37 -6.59 -5.99
C ILE A 78 5.20 -6.68 -7.50
N GLN A 79 6.28 -6.56 -8.26
CA GLN A 79 6.27 -6.69 -9.72
C GLN A 79 5.71 -8.05 -10.14
N THR A 80 6.20 -9.14 -9.54
CA THR A 80 5.72 -10.49 -9.86
C THR A 80 4.28 -10.71 -9.41
N TYR A 81 3.91 -10.30 -8.19
CA TYR A 81 2.56 -10.51 -7.67
C TYR A 81 1.48 -9.68 -8.37
N GLY A 82 1.83 -8.46 -8.80
CA GLY A 82 0.95 -7.54 -9.51
C GLY A 82 0.99 -7.68 -11.03
N SER A 83 1.79 -8.62 -11.56
CA SER A 83 2.07 -8.76 -12.99
C SER A 83 2.46 -7.43 -13.66
N PHE A 84 3.26 -6.61 -12.97
CA PHE A 84 3.63 -5.29 -13.48
C PHE A 84 4.71 -5.39 -14.55
N SER A 85 4.56 -4.61 -15.62
CA SER A 85 5.51 -4.56 -16.73
C SER A 85 6.88 -4.03 -16.29
N THR A 86 6.93 -3.13 -15.30
CA THR A 86 8.18 -2.51 -14.84
C THR A 86 8.29 -2.46 -13.32
N VAL A 87 9.53 -2.40 -12.82
CA VAL A 87 9.83 -2.12 -11.40
C VAL A 87 9.27 -0.75 -10.97
N ARG A 88 9.18 0.21 -11.90
CA ARG A 88 8.61 1.54 -11.63
C ARG A 88 7.12 1.46 -11.29
N ASP A 89 6.38 0.58 -11.96
CA ASP A 89 4.96 0.35 -11.65
C ASP A 89 4.79 -0.34 -10.29
N ALA A 90 5.71 -1.22 -9.92
CA ALA A 90 5.75 -1.83 -8.60
C ALA A 90 6.07 -0.80 -7.50
N GLU A 91 7.03 0.09 -7.73
CA GLU A 91 7.31 1.22 -6.83
C GLU A 91 6.08 2.12 -6.70
N LYS A 92 5.43 2.45 -7.83
CA LYS A 92 4.19 3.23 -7.86
C LYS A 92 3.09 2.58 -7.00
N ALA A 93 2.92 1.27 -7.08
CA ALA A 93 1.94 0.54 -6.26
C ALA A 93 2.26 0.65 -4.76
N LEU A 94 3.52 0.49 -4.37
CA LEU A 94 3.97 0.61 -2.98
C LEU A 94 3.74 2.03 -2.43
N VAL A 95 4.21 3.05 -3.15
CA VAL A 95 4.05 4.45 -2.71
C VAL A 95 2.58 4.87 -2.69
N THR A 96 1.75 4.35 -3.60
CA THR A 96 0.31 4.63 -3.59
C THR A 96 -0.35 4.05 -2.34
N LEU A 97 -0.03 2.81 -1.98
CA LEU A 97 -0.57 2.21 -0.75
C LEU A 97 -0.14 3.02 0.48
N PHE A 98 1.13 3.42 0.56
CA PHE A 98 1.62 4.23 1.66
C PHE A 98 0.97 5.62 1.73
N GLY A 99 0.80 6.32 0.61
CA GLY A 99 0.09 7.60 0.59
C GLY A 99 -1.39 7.45 0.98
N THR A 100 -2.03 6.36 0.57
CA THR A 100 -3.39 6.03 1.01
C THR A 100 -3.45 5.79 2.52
N ILE A 101 -2.47 5.10 3.09
CA ILE A 101 -2.38 4.88 4.53
C ILE A 101 -2.12 6.21 5.26
N LYS A 102 -1.23 7.07 4.78
CA LYS A 102 -0.96 8.37 5.41
C LYS A 102 -2.22 9.23 5.50
N GLU A 103 -3.00 9.29 4.41
CA GLU A 103 -4.26 10.01 4.39
C GLU A 103 -5.29 9.36 5.32
N LYS A 104 -5.64 8.10 5.02
CA LYS A 104 -6.79 7.43 5.63
C LYS A 104 -6.51 7.04 7.07
N GLN A 105 -5.25 6.87 7.42
CA GLN A 105 -4.83 6.50 8.76
C GLN A 105 -3.90 7.54 9.40
N ALA A 106 -4.12 8.84 9.15
CA ALA A 106 -3.31 9.93 9.70
C ALA A 106 -2.96 9.77 11.19
N ARG A 107 -3.92 9.37 12.02
CA ARG A 107 -3.72 9.15 13.47
C ARG A 107 -2.79 7.97 13.83
N HIS A 108 -2.55 7.06 12.90
CA HIS A 108 -1.71 5.88 13.07
C HIS A 108 -0.38 6.01 12.32
N VAL A 109 -0.12 7.11 11.60
CA VAL A 109 1.12 7.34 10.84
C VAL A 109 2.37 7.06 11.68
N ALA A 110 2.43 7.60 12.90
CA ALA A 110 3.55 7.36 13.81
C ALA A 110 3.73 5.88 14.19
N LYS A 111 2.65 5.09 14.22
CA LYS A 111 2.73 3.64 14.46
C LYS A 111 3.16 2.90 13.20
N TRP A 112 2.67 3.32 12.03
CA TRP A 112 3.11 2.78 10.74
C TRP A 112 4.62 2.95 10.56
N GLU A 113 5.18 4.12 10.88
CA GLU A 113 6.62 4.39 10.81
C GLU A 113 7.47 3.47 11.69
N GLN A 114 6.91 2.95 12.78
CA GLN A 114 7.62 2.04 13.70
C GLN A 114 7.62 0.59 13.20
N VAL A 115 6.64 0.19 12.40
CA VAL A 115 6.47 -1.21 11.95
C VAL A 115 6.94 -1.44 10.51
N ILE A 116 7.16 -0.36 9.75
CA ILE A 116 7.70 -0.42 8.39
C ILE A 116 9.21 -0.73 8.48
N PRO A 117 9.69 -1.81 7.83
CA PRO A 117 11.12 -2.14 7.79
C PRO A 117 11.96 -1.01 7.18
N GLU A 118 13.19 -0.87 7.67
CA GLU A 118 14.10 0.20 7.26
C GLU A 118 14.39 0.13 5.74
N GLU A 119 14.46 -1.08 5.15
CA GLU A 119 14.71 -1.26 3.72
C GLU A 119 13.61 -0.68 2.82
N ILE A 120 12.40 -0.48 3.37
CA ILE A 120 11.24 0.00 2.61
C ILE A 120 10.77 1.39 3.06
N LYS A 121 11.41 1.96 4.07
CA LYS A 121 11.07 3.26 4.66
C LYS A 121 11.27 4.43 3.72
N THR A 122 12.25 4.34 2.81
CA THR A 122 12.43 5.33 1.75
C THR A 122 11.16 5.50 0.89
N TYR A 123 10.40 4.42 0.63
CA TYR A 123 9.15 4.51 -0.13
C TYR A 123 8.01 5.12 0.69
N TRP A 124 8.02 4.90 2.01
CA TRP A 124 7.12 5.59 2.92
C TRP A 124 7.36 7.09 2.88
N GLU A 125 8.61 7.53 3.00
CA GLU A 125 8.98 8.95 2.94
C GLU A 125 8.63 9.59 1.59
N LYS A 126 8.88 8.88 0.47
CA LYS A 126 8.50 9.33 -0.88
C LYS A 126 7.00 9.44 -1.10
N SER A 127 6.19 8.65 -0.38
CA SER A 127 4.74 8.62 -0.59
C SER A 127 4.08 9.94 -0.19
N ARG A 128 3.11 10.37 -1.01
CA ARG A 128 2.37 11.61 -0.85
C ARG A 128 0.87 11.34 -0.78
N THR A 129 0.14 12.26 -0.18
CA THR A 129 -1.32 12.38 -0.25
C THR A 129 -1.74 13.09 -1.54
N ILE A 130 -3.02 13.02 -1.90
CA ILE A 130 -3.56 13.72 -3.09
C ILE A 130 -3.31 15.22 -3.00
N ASP A 131 -3.52 15.83 -1.82
CA ASP A 131 -3.33 17.27 -1.62
C ASP A 131 -1.86 17.67 -1.87
N GLU A 132 -0.90 16.88 -1.37
CA GLU A 132 0.53 17.10 -1.59
C GLU A 132 0.97 16.89 -3.06
N VAL A 133 0.24 16.08 -3.83
CA VAL A 133 0.48 15.91 -5.27
C VAL A 133 -0.08 17.11 -6.05
N GLN A 134 -1.26 17.59 -5.67
CA GLN A 134 -1.89 18.77 -6.27
C GLN A 134 -1.10 20.05 -5.98
N ASP A 135 -0.65 20.26 -4.75
CA ASP A 135 0.15 21.42 -4.32
C ASP A 135 1.53 21.46 -4.97
N ALA A 136 2.09 20.29 -5.31
CA ALA A 136 3.39 20.20 -5.98
C ALA A 136 3.33 20.56 -7.48
N GLY A 137 2.16 20.88 -8.03
CA GLY A 137 1.99 21.17 -9.46
C GLY A 137 2.33 19.98 -10.36
N GLN A 138 2.41 18.76 -9.80
CA GLN A 138 2.69 17.54 -10.54
C GLN A 138 1.36 16.90 -10.93
N CYS A 139 0.91 17.16 -12.17
CA CYS A 139 -0.01 16.23 -12.81
C CYS A 139 0.68 14.87 -12.92
N LEU A 140 0.04 13.82 -12.38
CA LEU A 140 0.46 12.42 -12.50
C LEU A 140 0.54 11.96 -13.95
#